data_AF-A0A0H4CHD2-F1
#
_entry.id   AF-A0A0H4CHD2-F1
#
_cell.length_a   1.000
_cell.length_b   1.000
_cell.length_c   1.000
_cell.angle_alpha   90.00
_cell.angle_beta   90.00
_cell.angle_gamma   90.00
#
_symmetry.space_group_name_H-M   'P 1'
#
loop_
_entity.id
_entity.type
_entity.pdbx_description
1 polymer ?
#
loop_
_entity_poly.entity_id
_entity_poly.type
_entity_poly.pdbx_seq_one_letter_code
_entity_poly.pdbx_strand_id
1 'polypeptide(L)'
;MDPVGLRLHNVSDVSASSGPPWSGSGLRECYRRGAARCGRAGRHPGPGARREADRLIGTGMASPAAPVAPPADPQGARARLRADGTAVVQAATPDLGTRSPR
;
A
#
# COMPACT_ATOMS: atom_id res chain seq x y z
N MET A 1 -17.14 -17.78 -6.35
CA MET A 1 -15.79 -17.19 -6.21
C MET A 1 -15.80 -16.23 -5.04
N ASP A 2 -14.81 -16.27 -4.15
CA ASP A 2 -14.76 -15.32 -3.03
C ASP A 2 -14.18 -13.95 -3.48
N PRO A 3 -14.48 -12.86 -2.76
CA PRO A 3 -13.97 -11.52 -3.07
C PRO A 3 -12.46 -11.37 -3.32
N VAL A 4 -11.60 -12.19 -2.70
CA VAL A 4 -10.15 -12.18 -2.92
C VAL A 4 -9.83 -12.87 -4.24
N GLY A 5 -10.37 -14.07 -4.48
CA GLY A 5 -10.23 -14.77 -5.75
C GLY A 5 -10.70 -13.93 -6.94
N LEU A 6 -11.82 -13.22 -6.79
CA LEU A 6 -12.35 -12.31 -7.81
C LEU A 6 -11.36 -11.18 -8.11
N ARG A 7 -10.75 -10.59 -7.10
CA ARG A 7 -9.77 -9.51 -7.29
C ARG A 7 -8.47 -10.03 -7.89
N LEU A 8 -7.97 -11.19 -7.46
CA LEU A 8 -6.77 -11.82 -8.00
C LEU A 8 -6.92 -12.17 -9.49
N HIS A 9 -8.10 -12.63 -9.89
CA HIS A 9 -8.42 -12.91 -11.28
C HIS A 9 -8.37 -11.66 -12.17
N ASN A 10 -8.73 -10.50 -11.61
CA ASN A 10 -8.79 -9.22 -12.33
C ASN A 10 -7.52 -8.34 -12.17
N VAL A 11 -6.44 -8.84 -11.55
CA VAL A 11 -5.20 -8.06 -11.47
C VAL A 11 -4.56 -7.95 -12.86
N SER A 12 -4.31 -6.71 -13.28
CA SER A 12 -3.60 -6.36 -14.51
C SER A 12 -2.17 -5.92 -14.21
N ASP A 13 -1.23 -6.33 -15.06
CA ASP A 13 0.16 -5.87 -15.03
C ASP A 13 0.37 -4.54 -15.78
N VAL A 14 -0.67 -4.08 -16.47
CA VAL A 14 -0.70 -2.84 -17.25
C VAL A 14 -1.71 -1.87 -16.65
N SER A 15 -1.32 -0.59 -16.61
CA SER A 15 -2.21 0.49 -16.21
C SER A 15 -3.28 0.72 -17.27
N ALA A 16 -4.55 0.56 -16.87
CA ALA A 16 -5.68 0.86 -17.74
C ALA A 16 -5.80 2.36 -18.06
N SER A 17 -5.25 3.24 -17.21
CA SER A 17 -5.37 4.69 -17.37
C SER A 17 -4.24 5.33 -18.15
N SER A 18 -3.02 4.78 -18.09
CA SER A 18 -1.84 5.36 -18.73
C SER A 18 -1.31 4.53 -19.89
N GLY A 19 -1.56 3.21 -19.93
CA GLY A 19 -1.08 2.32 -20.98
C GLY A 19 0.24 1.57 -20.74
N PRO A 20 1.29 2.11 -20.06
CA PRO A 20 2.49 1.33 -19.79
C PRO A 20 2.28 0.35 -18.62
N PRO A 21 3.20 -0.63 -18.47
CA PRO A 21 3.26 -1.48 -17.29
C PRO A 21 3.39 -0.66 -16.00
N TRP A 22 2.90 -1.22 -14.89
CA TRP A 22 3.14 -0.64 -13.58
C TRP A 22 4.64 -0.57 -13.27
N SER A 23 5.10 0.54 -12.69
CA SER A 23 6.49 0.66 -12.20
C SER A 23 6.80 -0.30 -11.05
N GLY A 24 5.77 -0.83 -10.38
CA GLY A 24 5.84 -1.96 -9.45
C GLY A 24 4.45 -2.49 -9.14
N SER A 25 4.32 -3.82 -8.98
CA SER A 25 3.04 -4.48 -8.68
C SER A 25 3.15 -5.44 -7.50
N GLY A 26 2.94 -4.91 -6.28
CA GLY A 26 2.84 -5.71 -5.05
C GLY A 26 1.44 -6.24 -4.75
N LEU A 27 0.45 -5.94 -5.59
CA LEU A 27 -0.98 -6.09 -5.26
C LEU A 27 -1.37 -7.56 -5.01
N ARG A 28 -0.87 -8.50 -5.82
CA ARG A 28 -1.13 -9.94 -5.64
C ARG A 28 -0.64 -10.42 -4.28
N GLU A 29 0.55 -9.97 -3.88
CA GLU A 29 1.14 -10.33 -2.59
C GLU A 29 0.38 -9.69 -1.42
N CYS A 30 -0.05 -8.43 -1.56
CA CYS A 30 -0.93 -7.78 -0.59
C CYS A 30 -2.22 -8.58 -0.36
N TYR A 31 -2.86 -9.11 -1.42
CA TYR A 31 -4.03 -9.96 -1.26
C TYR A 31 -3.73 -11.27 -0.55
N ARG A 32 -2.65 -11.97 -0.91
CA ARG A 32 -2.26 -13.24 -0.27
C ARG A 32 -1.98 -13.04 1.22
N ARG A 33 -1.14 -12.05 1.55
CA ARG A 33 -0.78 -11.73 2.94
C ARG A 33 -1.97 -11.24 3.75
N GLY A 34 -2.79 -10.36 3.16
CA GLY A 34 -4.00 -9.85 3.78
C GLY A 34 -5.00 -10.96 4.08
N ALA A 35 -5.26 -11.86 3.13
CA ALA A 35 -6.14 -13.01 3.33
C ALA A 35 -5.62 -13.97 4.42
N ALA A 36 -4.31 -14.21 4.47
CA ALA A 36 -3.69 -15.06 5.49
C ALA A 36 -3.77 -14.46 6.90
N ARG A 37 -3.64 -13.13 7.03
CA ARG A 37 -3.58 -12.45 8.34
C ARG A 37 -4.95 -12.00 8.85
N CYS A 38 -5.86 -11.60 7.97
CA CYS A 38 -7.11 -10.97 8.35
C CYS A 38 -8.27 -11.97 8.31
N GLY A 39 -8.33 -12.90 9.28
CA GLY A 39 -9.52 -13.66 9.69
C GLY A 39 -10.40 -14.26 8.57
N ARG A 40 -9.84 -14.50 7.39
CA ARG A 40 -10.60 -14.84 6.18
C ARG A 40 -10.89 -16.33 6.11
N ALA A 41 -9.95 -17.15 6.57
CA ALA A 41 -10.13 -18.59 6.72
C ALA A 41 -11.24 -18.86 7.74
N GLY A 42 -12.27 -19.63 7.35
CA GLY A 42 -13.39 -19.97 8.22
C GLY A 42 -14.55 -18.95 8.25
N ARG A 43 -14.52 -17.90 7.43
CA ARG A 43 -15.64 -16.94 7.32
C ARG A 43 -16.90 -17.62 6.75
N HIS A 44 -18.05 -17.34 7.37
CA HIS A 44 -19.35 -17.58 6.75
C HIS A 44 -19.62 -16.56 5.62
N PRO A 45 -19.93 -17.00 4.38
CA PRO A 45 -20.02 -16.09 3.24
C PRO A 45 -21.28 -15.21 3.24
N GLY A 46 -22.36 -15.68 3.87
CA GLY A 46 -23.64 -14.96 3.94
C GLY A 46 -23.57 -13.66 4.76
N PRO A 47 -24.23 -12.58 4.33
CA PRO A 47 -24.34 -11.35 5.12
C PRO A 47 -25.09 -11.63 6.42
N GLY A 48 -24.65 -10.99 7.51
CA GLY A 48 -25.27 -11.08 8.83
C GLY A 48 -25.21 -12.46 9.52
N ALA A 49 -24.44 -13.40 8.98
CA ALA A 49 -24.39 -14.77 9.48
C ALA A 49 -23.61 -14.96 10.79
N ARG A 50 -22.84 -13.96 11.22
CA ARG A 50 -22.10 -14.00 12.49
C ARG A 50 -22.59 -12.88 13.40
N ARG A 51 -23.03 -13.27 14.60
CA ARG A 51 -23.41 -12.38 15.68
C ARG A 51 -22.64 -12.72 16.94
N GLU A 52 -22.27 -11.69 17.69
CA GLU A 52 -21.75 -11.80 19.05
C GLU A 52 -22.62 -10.91 19.93
N ALA A 53 -23.45 -11.53 20.78
CA ALA A 53 -24.56 -10.87 21.48
C ALA A 53 -25.46 -10.08 20.51
N ASP A 54 -25.55 -8.77 20.70
CA ASP A 54 -26.36 -7.84 19.90
C ASP A 54 -25.63 -7.33 18.65
N ARG A 55 -24.34 -7.64 18.48
CA ARG A 55 -23.49 -7.10 17.39
C ARG A 55 -23.41 -8.04 16.20
N LEU A 56 -23.45 -7.46 15.00
CA LEU A 56 -23.16 -8.15 13.73
C LEU A 56 -21.68 -8.04 13.40
N ILE A 57 -21.04 -9.19 13.15
CA ILE A 57 -19.61 -9.24 12.82
C ILE A 57 -19.45 -9.48 11.33
N GLY A 58 -18.85 -8.50 10.65
CA GLY A 58 -18.56 -8.55 9.22
C GLY A 58 -17.06 -8.53 8.94
N THR A 59 -16.67 -9.08 7.78
CA THR A 59 -15.30 -8.96 7.26
C THR A 59 -15.36 -8.47 5.83
N GLY A 60 -14.77 -7.31 5.57
CA GLY A 60 -14.67 -6.68 4.26
C GLY A 60 -13.24 -6.67 3.72
N MET A 61 -13.11 -6.29 2.45
CA MET A 61 -11.82 -5.98 1.85
C MET A 61 -11.98 -4.88 0.79
N ALA A 62 -10.94 -4.09 0.58
CA ALA A 62 -10.88 -3.05 -0.43
C ALA A 62 -9.51 -3.08 -1.13
N SER A 63 -9.44 -2.44 -2.30
CA SER A 63 -8.26 -2.39 -3.14
C SER A 63 -7.95 -0.92 -3.48
N PRO A 64 -7.45 -0.13 -2.51
CA PRO A 64 -7.16 1.26 -2.76
C PRO A 64 -6.00 1.40 -3.76
N ALA A 65 -6.15 2.32 -4.71
CA ALA A 65 -5.10 2.75 -5.60
C ALA A 65 -5.02 4.27 -5.50
N ALA A 66 -3.81 4.79 -5.27
CA ALA A 66 -3.54 6.22 -5.20
C ALA A 66 -2.47 6.56 -6.24
N PRO A 67 -2.72 7.51 -7.16
CA PRO A 67 -1.70 7.96 -8.09
C PRO A 67 -0.57 8.64 -7.32
N VAL A 68 0.68 8.35 -7.71
CA VAL A 68 1.85 9.09 -7.25
C VAL A 68 2.10 10.20 -8.26
N ALA A 69 1.86 11.45 -7.85
CA ALA A 69 2.22 12.59 -8.67
C ALA A 69 3.74 12.79 -8.63
N PRO A 70 4.42 12.97 -9.77
CA PRO A 70 5.80 13.41 -9.76
C PRO A 70 5.90 14.80 -9.12
N PRO A 71 7.02 15.13 -8.45
CA PRO A 71 7.25 16.50 -8.01
C PRO A 71 7.23 17.43 -9.23
N ALA A 72 6.68 18.63 -9.04
CA ALA A 72 6.58 19.62 -10.13
C ALA A 72 7.95 20.09 -10.61
N ASP A 73 8.93 20.12 -9.70
CA ASP A 73 10.30 20.57 -9.94
C ASP A 73 11.31 19.49 -9.51
N PRO A 74 12.56 19.52 -10.04
CA PRO A 74 13.63 18.66 -9.57
C PRO A 74 13.93 18.87 -8.08
N GLN A 75 14.00 17.77 -7.32
CA GLN A 75 14.33 17.79 -5.90
C GLN A 75 15.84 17.61 -5.70
N GLY A 76 16.48 18.48 -4.90
CA GLY A 76 17.91 18.46 -4.63
C GLY A 76 18.26 18.18 -3.16
N ALA A 77 19.43 17.57 -2.94
CA ALA A 77 20.05 17.40 -1.62
C ALA A 77 21.56 17.62 -1.70
N ARG A 78 22.18 18.03 -0.59
CA ARG A 78 23.63 18.21 -0.45
C ARG A 78 24.16 17.35 0.67
N ALA A 79 25.27 16.67 0.44
CA ALA A 79 26.02 15.96 1.48
C ALA A 79 27.41 16.56 1.68
N ARG A 80 27.89 16.62 2.92
CA ARG A 80 29.27 17.00 3.29
C ARG A 80 29.85 15.98 4.24
N LEU A 81 30.95 15.34 3.84
CA LEU A 81 31.76 14.48 4.71
C LEU A 81 32.78 15.32 5.48
N ARG A 82 32.95 15.03 6.77
CA ARG A 82 33.94 15.65 7.66
C ARG A 82 35.12 14.72 7.86
N ALA A 83 36.26 15.28 8.26
CA ALA A 83 37.50 14.53 8.49
C ALA A 83 37.41 13.56 9.69
N ASP A 84 36.46 13.78 10.60
CA ASP A 84 36.16 12.89 11.73
C ASP A 84 35.32 11.66 11.34
N GLY A 85 35.04 11.48 10.04
CA GLY A 85 34.21 10.40 9.51
C GLY A 85 32.70 10.65 9.57
N THR A 86 32.25 11.79 10.08
CA THR A 86 30.82 12.14 10.11
C THR A 86 30.35 12.79 8.81
N ALA A 87 29.05 12.72 8.51
CA ALA A 87 28.45 13.37 7.36
C ALA A 87 27.27 14.26 7.77
N VAL A 88 27.04 15.34 7.01
CA VAL A 88 25.82 16.16 7.07
C VAL A 88 25.12 16.04 5.73
N VAL A 89 23.82 15.74 5.76
CA VAL A 89 22.95 15.75 4.58
C VAL A 89 21.91 16.84 4.76
N GLN A 90 21.64 17.61 3.72
CA GLN A 90 20.70 18.74 3.77
C GLN A 90 19.78 18.66 2.55
N ALA A 91 18.47 18.74 2.78
CA ALA A 91 17.47 18.82 1.74
C ALA A 91 16.38 19.83 2.15
N ALA A 92 15.74 20.47 1.18
CA ALA A 92 14.62 21.39 1.43
C ALA A 92 13.28 20.64 1.54
N THR A 93 13.30 19.41 2.09
CA THR A 93 12.10 18.58 2.26
C THR A 93 11.61 18.70 3.70
N PRO A 94 10.42 19.28 3.94
CA PRO A 94 9.90 19.42 5.29
C PRO A 94 9.55 18.06 5.89
N ASP A 95 9.95 17.83 7.15
CA ASP A 95 9.49 16.67 7.92
C ASP A 95 8.19 17.03 8.64
N LEU A 96 7.08 16.45 8.17
CA LEU A 96 5.75 16.60 8.77
C LEU A 96 5.36 15.41 9.66
N GLY A 97 6.34 14.64 10.13
CA GLY A 97 6.14 13.40 10.90
C GLY A 97 6.28 12.12 10.07
N THR A 98 6.61 12.27 8.78
CA THR A 98 6.95 11.17 7.86
C THR A 98 8.40 10.72 7.98
N ARG A 99 9.21 11.41 8.81
CA ARG A 99 10.64 11.15 9.04
C ARG A 99 11.48 11.30 7.77
N SER A 100 11.49 12.49 7.20
CA SER A 100 12.52 12.86 6.22
C SER A 100 13.91 12.88 6.88
N PRO A 101 15.00 12.57 6.14
CA PRO A 101 16.35 12.66 6.69
C PRO A 101 16.62 14.07 7.21
N ARG A 102 17.12 14.15 8.46
CA ARG A 102 17.52 15.40 9.12
C ARG A 102 18.97 15.75 8.81
#